data_AF-A0A1Q9Q3F6-F1
#
_entry.id   AF-A0A1Q9Q3F6-F1
#
_cell.length_a   1.000
_cell.length_b   1.000
_cell.length_c   1.000
_cell.angle_alpha   90.00
_cell.angle_beta   90.00
_cell.angle_gamma   90.00
#
_symmetry.space_group_name_H-M   'P 1'
#
loop_
_entity.id
_entity.type
_entity.pdbx_description
1 polymer ?
#
loop_
_entity_poly.entity_id
_entity_poly.type
_entity_poly.pdbx_seq_one_letter_code
_entity_poly.pdbx_strand_id
1 'polypeptide(L)' 'MFLSNTRGYPAKISNTAGTYLCNNIMYLNLHEYKIPAGFIHIPASHSLAIHSKKEMASWSDEDLLKAVKVIVGTLV' A
#
# COMPACT_ATOMS: atom_id res chain seq x y z
N MET A 1 3.82 7.59 -2.39
CA MET A 1 3.91 8.16 -1.02
C MET A 1 5.12 7.55 -0.31
N PHE A 2 5.86 8.37 0.44
CA PHE A 2 7.23 8.13 0.90
C PHE A 2 7.39 6.88 1.78
N LEU A 3 8.07 5.88 1.25
CA LEU A 3 8.98 5.06 2.04
C LEU A 3 10.27 4.91 1.26
N SER A 4 11.31 5.57 1.77
CA SER A 4 12.68 5.16 1.48
C SER A 4 12.89 3.79 2.10
N ASN A 5 13.78 2.99 1.50
CA ASN A 5 14.12 1.61 1.88
C ASN A 5 14.84 1.50 3.26
N THR A 6 14.56 2.43 4.18
CA THR A 6 15.40 2.78 5.33
C THR A 6 14.98 2.11 6.64
N ARG A 7 13.83 1.44 6.68
CA ARG A 7 13.38 0.66 7.85
C ARG A 7 13.30 -0.84 7.61
N GLY A 8 14.03 -1.34 6.60
CA GLY A 8 14.14 -2.78 6.31
C GLY A 8 12.99 -3.38 5.50
N TYR A 9 12.00 -2.59 5.10
CA TYR A 9 10.89 -3.04 4.24
C TYR A 9 11.03 -2.45 2.83
N PRO A 10 11.12 -3.29 1.78
CA PRO A 10 11.12 -2.83 0.40
C PRO A 10 9.89 -1.97 0.08
N ALA A 11 10.15 -0.75 -0.38
CA ALA A 11 9.10 0.17 -0.82
C ALA A 11 9.58 1.02 -1.99
N LYS A 12 8.62 1.48 -2.81
CA LYS A 12 8.87 2.38 -3.92
C LYS A 12 7.71 3.35 -4.11
N ILE A 13 7.99 4.50 -4.70
CA ILE A 13 6.94 5.40 -5.17
C ILE A 13 6.27 4.78 -6.41
N SER A 14 4.94 4.66 -6.37
CA SER A 14 4.15 4.41 -7.58
C SER A 14 3.56 5.72 -8.09
N ASN A 15 3.74 5.98 -9.38
CA ASN A 15 3.15 7.13 -10.08
C ASN A 15 1.82 6.78 -10.75
N THR A 16 1.32 5.56 -10.57
CA THR A 16 0.00 5.13 -11.02
C THR A 16 -0.68 4.26 -9.97
N ALA A 17 -1.97 4.50 -9.72
CA ALA A 17 -2.83 3.66 -8.89
C ALA A 17 -3.74 2.74 -9.74
N GLY A 18 -3.45 2.64 -11.04
CA GLY A 18 -4.33 2.01 -12.03
C GLY A 18 -5.53 2.88 -12.37
N THR A 19 -6.50 2.28 -13.07
CA THR A 19 -7.74 2.96 -13.52
C THR A 19 -8.99 2.31 -12.95
N TYR A 20 -8.84 1.53 -11.88
CA TYR A 20 -9.94 0.86 -11.21
C TYR A 20 -10.29 1.54 -9.87
N LEU A 21 -10.97 0.80 -9.00
CA LEU A 21 -11.55 1.32 -7.76
C LEU A 21 -10.54 2.03 -6.84
N CYS A 22 -9.30 1.52 -6.72
CA CYS A 22 -8.28 2.14 -5.88
C CYS A 22 -8.00 3.60 -6.27
N ASN A 23 -7.84 3.85 -7.58
CA ASN A 23 -7.62 5.20 -8.09
C ASN A 23 -8.85 6.09 -7.90
N ASN A 24 -10.05 5.54 -8.12
CA ASN A 24 -11.29 6.28 -7.91
C ASN A 24 -11.46 6.72 -6.44
N ILE A 25 -11.24 5.83 -5.48
CA ILE A 25 -11.30 6.15 -4.04
C ILE A 25 -10.25 7.20 -3.68
N MET A 26 -9.00 7.05 -4.15
CA MET A 26 -7.96 8.05 -3.93
C MET A 26 -8.37 9.43 -4.48
N TYR A 27 -8.86 9.47 -5.71
CA TYR A 27 -9.28 10.69 -6.37
C TYR A 27 -10.42 11.38 -5.63
N LEU A 28 -11.48 10.64 -5.27
CA LEU A 28 -12.62 11.19 -4.54
C LEU A 28 -12.19 11.80 -3.20
N ASN A 29 -11.30 11.12 -2.46
CA ASN A 29 -10.84 11.64 -1.17
C ASN A 29 -10.05 12.96 -1.31
N LEU A 30 -9.18 13.03 -2.31
CA LEU A 30 -8.42 14.24 -2.61
C LEU A 30 -9.29 15.38 -3.14
N HIS A 31 -10.30 15.05 -3.95
CA HIS A 31 -11.16 16.05 -4.60
C HIS A 31 -12.20 16.64 -3.66
N GLU A 32 -12.89 15.80 -2.88
CA GLU A 32 -14.05 16.20 -2.09
C GLU A 32 -13.65 16.85 -0.75
N TYR A 33 -12.75 16.21 0.00
CA TYR A 33 -12.54 16.56 1.40
C TYR A 33 -11.45 17.62 1.64
N LYS A 34 -10.61 17.91 0.62
CA LYS A 34 -9.49 18.88 0.71
C LYS A 34 -8.57 18.71 1.93
N ILE A 35 -8.48 17.49 2.46
CA ILE A 35 -7.54 17.11 3.52
C ILE A 35 -6.31 16.44 2.92
N PRO A 36 -5.16 16.39 3.63
CA PRO A 36 -4.07 15.51 3.24
C PRO A 36 -4.55 14.06 3.14
N ALA A 37 -4.54 13.52 1.94
CA ALA A 37 -4.96 12.15 1.65
C ALA A 37 -3.98 11.48 0.70
N GLY A 38 -3.98 10.15 0.69
CA GLY A 38 -3.12 9.35 -0.17
C GLY A 38 -3.58 7.91 -0.24
N PHE A 39 -2.90 7.11 -1.06
CA PHE A 39 -3.19 5.68 -1.22
C PHE A 39 -1.90 4.86 -1.16
N ILE A 40 -1.99 3.68 -0.58
CA ILE A 40 -0.88 2.73 -0.42
C ILE A 40 -1.32 1.39 -0.99
N HIS A 41 -0.60 0.89 -2.00
CA HIS A 41 -0.72 -0.50 -2.44
C HIS A 41 0.21 -1.39 -1.60
N ILE A 42 -0.36 -2.44 -1.00
CA ILE A 42 0.40 -3.49 -0.32
C ILE A 42 0.38 -4.76 -1.19
N PRO A 43 1.45 -5.59 -1.17
CA PRO A 43 1.44 -6.86 -1.86
C PRO A 43 0.47 -7.86 -1.20
N ALA A 44 0.20 -8.97 -1.88
CA ALA A 44 -0.59 -10.04 -1.31
C ALA A 44 0.07 -10.62 -0.05
N SER A 45 -0.75 -11.09 0.90
CA SER A 45 -0.25 -11.90 2.01
C SER A 45 0.11 -13.30 1.53
N HIS A 46 1.00 -13.99 2.23
CA HIS A 46 1.29 -15.41 1.98
C HIS A 46 0.00 -16.25 2.02
N SER A 47 -0.86 -15.95 2.99
CA SER A 47 -2.17 -16.60 3.12
C SER A 47 -3.02 -16.43 1.87
N LEU A 48 -3.10 -15.23 1.29
CA LEU A 48 -3.82 -14.99 0.04
C LEU A 48 -3.16 -15.68 -1.17
N ALA A 49 -1.84 -15.62 -1.26
CA ALA A 49 -1.10 -16.21 -2.36
C ALA A 49 -1.26 -17.75 -2.43
N ILE A 50 -1.28 -18.42 -1.28
CA ILE A 50 -1.52 -19.88 -1.21
C ILE A 50 -2.90 -20.26 -1.75
N HIS A 51 -3.92 -19.46 -1.51
CA HIS A 51 -5.29 -19.72 -1.98
C HIS A 51 -5.56 -19.21 -3.40
N SER A 52 -4.62 -18.44 -3.96
CA SER A 52 -4.75 -17.89 -5.31
C SER A 52 -4.43 -18.96 -6.36
N LYS A 53 -5.22 -18.99 -7.45
CA LYS A 53 -4.91 -19.83 -8.63
C LYS A 53 -3.77 -19.26 -9.49
N LYS A 54 -3.28 -18.07 -9.17
CA LYS A 54 -2.22 -17.37 -9.90
C LYS A 54 -1.01 -17.19 -9.00
N GLU A 55 0.16 -17.51 -9.53
CA GLU A 55 1.44 -17.16 -8.89
C GLU A 55 1.53 -15.65 -8.70
N MET A 56 1.87 -15.24 -7.48
CA MET A 56 2.05 -13.85 -7.13
C MET A 56 3.09 -13.70 -6.03
N ALA A 57 3.89 -12.64 -6.13
CA ALA A 57 4.75 -12.24 -5.03
C ALA A 57 3.89 -11.90 -3.81
N SER A 58 4.33 -12.35 -2.64
CA SER A 58 3.60 -12.16 -1.40
C SER A 58 4.55 -11.98 -0.22
N TRP A 59 4.02 -11.40 0.85
CA TRP A 59 4.72 -11.13 2.10
C TRP A 59 4.03 -11.77 3.29
N SER A 60 4.74 -11.92 4.40
CA SER A 60 4.14 -12.37 5.66
C SER A 60 3.14 -11.32 6.18
N ASP A 61 2.04 -11.79 6.78
CA ASP A 61 1.05 -10.89 7.39
C ASP A 61 1.68 -10.02 8.50
N GLU A 62 2.69 -10.55 9.21
CA GLU A 62 3.43 -9.83 10.24
C GLU A 62 4.23 -8.65 9.66
N ASP A 63 4.96 -8.88 8.57
CA ASP A 63 5.76 -7.83 7.92
C ASP A 63 4.86 -6.77 7.29
N LEU A 64 3.74 -7.18 6.67
CA LEU A 64 2.72 -6.26 6.17
C LEU A 64 2.20 -5.34 7.28
N LEU A 65 1.86 -5.90 8.44
CA LEU A 65 1.37 -5.13 9.59
C LEU A 65 2.44 -4.17 10.13
N LYS A 66 3.68 -4.64 10.29
CA LYS A 66 4.80 -3.80 10.76
C LYS A 66 5.08 -2.67 9.77
N ALA A 67 5.08 -2.95 8.47
CA ALA A 67 5.29 -1.95 7.42
C ALA A 67 4.20 -0.87 7.45
N VAL A 68 2.91 -1.25 7.54
CA VAL A 68 1.80 -0.28 7.62
C VAL A 68 1.92 0.60 8.86
N LYS A 69 2.25 0.02 10.03
CA LYS A 69 2.48 0.79 11.26
C LYS A 69 3.62 1.80 11.09
N VAL A 70 4.71 1.40 10.46
CA VAL A 70 5.84 2.30 10.15
C VAL A 70 5.38 3.45 9.25
N ILE A 71 4.61 3.17 8.19
CA ILE A 71 4.14 4.21 7.26
C ILE A 71 3.28 5.22 8.02
N VAL A 72 2.23 4.75 8.69
CA VAL A 72 1.29 5.64 9.40
C VAL A 72 2.02 6.47 10.46
N GLY A 73 2.96 5.87 11.19
CA GLY A 73 3.77 6.58 12.19
C GLY A 73 4.75 7.61 11.65
N THR A 74 4.93 7.72 10.32
CA THR A 74 5.73 8.79 9.69
C THR A 74 4.89 9.94 9.14
N LEU A 75 3.56 9.81 9.15
CA LEU A 75 2.63 10.83 8.67
C LEU A 75 2.19 11.81 9.77
N VAL A 76 2.55 11.50 11.01
CA VAL A 76 2.33 12.29 12.23
C VAL A 76 3.59 13.04 12.63
#